data_AF-A0A841KNN1-F1
#
_entry.id   AF-A0A841KNN1-F1
#
_cell.length_a   1.000
_cell.length_b   1.000
_cell.length_c   1.000
_cell.angle_alpha   90.00
_cell.angle_beta   90.00
_cell.angle_gamma   90.00
#
_symmetry.space_group_name_H-M   'P 1'
#
loop_
_entity.id
_entity.type
_entity.pdbx_description
1 polymer ?
#
loop_
_entity_poly.entity_id
_entity_poly.type
_entity_poly.pdbx_seq_one_letter_code
_entity_poly.pdbx_strand_id
1 'polypeptide(L)'
;MNIKNISYPTPLDIVTDIENDNIDVCVELENGFSMTLVVTTPKNLLWYMNKENREYIEAGSVDIIVKSLTEDNIRMAIETYTENNAYWLKLYYVAGLGEGIFPIEQLDKIIQESLDLD
;
A
#
# COMPACT_ATOMS: atom_id res chain seq x y z
N MET A 1 -6.43 -14.48 -2.22
CA MET A 1 -5.17 -15.27 -2.05
C MET A 1 -4.82 -15.17 -0.59
N ASN A 2 -4.52 -16.25 0.10
CA ASN A 2 -4.38 -16.17 1.56
C ASN A 2 -3.01 -15.61 1.96
N ILE A 3 -3.00 -14.92 3.09
CA ILE A 3 -1.80 -14.45 3.75
C ILE A 3 -1.14 -15.65 4.43
N LYS A 4 0.13 -15.87 4.13
CA LYS A 4 0.98 -16.83 4.84
C LYS A 4 1.60 -16.20 6.08
N ASN A 5 2.09 -14.97 5.96
CA ASN A 5 2.72 -14.25 7.06
C ASN A 5 2.60 -12.72 6.90
N ILE A 6 2.52 -12.02 8.02
CA ILE A 6 2.71 -10.57 8.13
C ILE A 6 3.85 -10.36 9.13
N SER A 7 4.88 -9.64 8.73
CA SER A 7 6.01 -9.34 9.60
C SER A 7 6.38 -7.86 9.54
N TYR A 8 6.89 -7.37 10.66
CA TYR A 8 7.28 -5.98 10.82
C TYR A 8 8.82 -5.92 10.91
N PRO A 9 9.52 -5.33 9.92
CA PRO A 9 10.97 -5.15 9.99
C PRO A 9 11.39 -4.35 11.23
N THR A 10 10.58 -3.36 11.58
CA THR A 10 10.64 -2.62 12.85
C THR A 10 9.54 -3.16 13.76
N PRO A 11 9.82 -3.59 15.00
CA PRO A 11 8.78 -4.07 15.91
C PRO A 11 7.67 -3.03 16.14
N LEU A 12 6.40 -3.45 16.15
CA LEU A 12 5.27 -2.53 16.31
C LEU A 12 5.21 -1.91 17.73
N ASP A 13 5.73 -2.62 18.73
CA ASP A 13 5.72 -2.20 20.15
C ASP A 13 6.69 -1.04 20.46
N ILE A 14 7.63 -0.74 19.56
CA ILE A 14 8.54 0.41 19.69
C ILE A 14 8.00 1.69 19.03
N VAL A 15 6.88 1.61 18.30
CA VAL A 15 6.19 2.78 17.74
C VAL A 15 5.59 3.59 18.89
N THR A 16 6.09 4.81 19.08
CA THR A 16 5.71 5.64 20.25
C THR A 16 4.38 6.35 20.07
N ASP A 17 4.04 6.77 18.85
CA ASP A 17 2.80 7.47 18.54
C ASP A 17 2.01 6.71 17.47
N ILE A 18 1.27 5.70 17.91
CA ILE A 18 0.48 4.85 17.01
C ILE A 18 -0.58 5.62 16.22
N GLU A 19 -0.89 6.88 16.55
CA GLU A 19 -1.85 7.70 15.80
C GLU A 19 -1.18 8.63 14.78
N ASN A 20 0.12 8.88 14.87
CA ASN A 20 0.87 9.84 14.04
C ASN A 20 2.25 9.29 13.67
N ASP A 21 2.28 8.12 13.03
CA ASP A 21 3.51 7.51 12.55
C ASP A 21 3.23 6.64 11.31
N ASN A 22 4.27 6.03 10.74
CA ASN A 22 4.18 4.97 9.75
C ASN A 22 5.09 3.79 10.10
N ILE A 23 4.88 2.66 9.43
CA ILE A 23 5.71 1.47 9.62
C ILE A 23 5.76 0.64 8.34
N ASP A 24 6.92 0.04 8.09
CA ASP A 24 7.05 -0.98 7.05
C ASP A 24 6.40 -2.29 7.48
N VAL A 25 5.69 -2.92 6.55
CA VAL A 25 5.05 -4.23 6.73
C VAL A 25 5.38 -5.12 5.56
N CYS A 26 5.96 -6.28 5.83
CA CYS A 26 6.17 -7.32 4.83
C CYS A 26 5.02 -8.31 4.85
N VAL A 27 4.39 -8.51 3.69
CA VAL A 27 3.31 -9.46 3.48
C VAL A 27 3.82 -10.60 2.61
N GLU A 28 3.70 -11.83 3.09
CA GLU A 28 3.99 -13.05 2.33
C GLU A 28 2.68 -13.79 2.08
N LEU A 29 2.42 -14.13 0.82
CA LEU A 29 1.25 -14.91 0.39
C LEU A 29 1.61 -16.39 0.23
N GLU A 30 0.62 -17.28 0.29
CA GLU A 30 0.85 -18.74 0.20
C GLU A 30 1.56 -19.21 -1.07
N ASN A 31 1.47 -18.45 -2.17
CA ASN A 31 2.13 -18.77 -3.44
C ASN A 31 3.61 -18.32 -3.49
N GLY A 32 4.16 -17.80 -2.40
CA GLY A 32 5.53 -17.28 -2.34
C GLY A 32 5.70 -15.84 -2.84
N PHE A 33 4.62 -15.17 -3.25
CA PHE A 33 4.66 -13.73 -3.52
C PHE A 33 4.85 -12.96 -2.21
N SER A 34 5.81 -12.04 -2.20
CA SER A 34 6.09 -11.19 -1.04
C SER A 34 6.32 -9.75 -1.45
N MET A 35 5.84 -8.81 -0.64
CA MET A 35 6.07 -7.38 -0.85
C MET A 35 6.19 -6.65 0.50
N THR A 36 7.02 -5.62 0.55
CA THR A 36 7.07 -4.66 1.65
C THR A 36 6.22 -3.44 1.28
N LEU A 37 5.38 -3.01 2.21
CA LEU A 37 4.44 -1.91 2.08
C LEU A 37 4.63 -0.94 3.25
N VAL A 38 4.33 0.33 3.03
CA VAL A 38 4.24 1.31 4.12
C VAL A 38 2.79 1.34 4.60
N VAL A 39 2.59 1.20 5.91
CA VAL A 39 1.32 1.46 6.58
C VAL A 39 1.45 2.77 7.35
N THR A 40 0.56 3.72 7.09
CA THR A 40 0.61 5.08 7.64
C THR A 40 -0.70 5.47 8.29
N THR A 41 -0.67 6.47 9.16
CA THR A 41 -1.89 7.07 9.72
C THR A 41 -2.27 8.39 9.03
N PRO A 42 -3.54 8.79 9.06
CA PRO A 42 -3.97 10.09 8.55
C PRO A 42 -3.24 11.28 9.18
N LYS A 43 -2.92 11.21 10.49
CA LYS A 43 -2.16 12.31 11.14
C LYS A 43 -0.74 12.36 10.62
N ASN A 44 -0.09 11.21 10.38
CA ASN A 44 1.27 11.18 9.85
C ASN A 44 1.34 11.78 8.45
N LEU A 45 0.35 11.48 7.60
CA LEU A 45 0.23 12.11 6.28
C LEU A 45 0.10 13.64 6.39
N LEU A 46 -0.74 14.13 7.31
CA LEU A 46 -0.88 15.57 7.55
C LEU A 46 0.41 16.20 8.12
N TRP A 47 1.09 15.50 9.03
CA TRP A 47 2.39 15.93 9.56
C TRP A 47 3.42 16.04 8.45
N TYR A 48 3.51 15.04 7.56
CA TYR A 48 4.41 15.05 6.42
C TYR A 48 4.12 16.22 5.47
N MET A 49 2.85 16.45 5.12
CA MET A 49 2.43 17.60 4.31
C MET A 49 2.88 18.94 4.92
N ASN A 50 2.65 19.12 6.22
CA ASN A 50 3.08 20.34 6.94
C ASN A 50 4.60 20.48 6.99
N LYS A 51 5.31 19.37 7.24
CA LYS A 51 6.77 19.35 7.33
C LYS A 51 7.43 19.71 6.00
N GLU A 52 6.91 19.18 4.91
CA GLU A 52 7.42 19.43 3.57
C GLU A 52 6.84 20.72 2.94
N ASN A 53 5.97 21.44 3.68
CA ASN A 53 5.28 22.65 3.23
C ASN A 53 4.52 22.44 1.90
N ARG A 54 3.68 21.40 1.87
CA ARG A 54 2.90 20.97 0.71
C ARG A 54 1.44 20.73 1.10
N GLU A 55 0.55 20.98 0.16
CA GLU A 55 -0.90 20.76 0.31
C GLU A 55 -1.36 19.37 -0.19
N TYR A 56 -0.42 18.52 -0.61
CA TYR A 56 -0.68 17.20 -1.18
C TYR A 56 0.51 16.25 -0.98
N ILE A 57 0.25 14.95 -1.14
CA ILE A 57 1.26 13.89 -1.27
C ILE A 57 1.54 13.68 -2.76
N GLU A 58 2.81 13.64 -3.15
CA GLU A 58 3.20 13.41 -4.55
C GLU A 58 2.76 12.02 -5.02
N ALA A 59 2.57 11.86 -6.34
CA ALA A 59 2.32 10.55 -6.92
C ALA A 59 3.53 9.63 -6.68
N GLY A 60 3.27 8.38 -6.30
CA GLY A 60 4.31 7.41 -5.96
C GLY A 60 3.73 6.07 -5.50
N SER A 61 4.54 5.30 -4.78
CA SER A 61 4.08 4.07 -4.12
C SER A 61 2.95 4.41 -3.16
N VAL A 62 1.86 3.65 -3.23
CA VAL A 62 0.68 3.93 -2.44
C VAL A 62 0.81 3.32 -1.05
N ASP A 63 0.57 4.14 -0.03
CA ASP A 63 0.52 3.72 1.37
C ASP A 63 -0.80 3.02 1.71
N ILE A 64 -0.75 2.05 2.63
CA ILE A 64 -1.95 1.55 3.29
C ILE A 64 -2.28 2.49 4.46
N ILE A 65 -3.48 3.06 4.45
CA ILE A 65 -3.89 4.03 5.47
C ILE A 65 -4.75 3.35 6.54
N VAL A 66 -4.30 3.40 7.80
CA VAL A 66 -5.04 2.87 8.95
C VAL A 66 -5.31 3.97 9.98
N LYS A 67 -6.38 3.81 10.78
CA LYS A 67 -6.73 4.79 11.82
C LYS A 67 -5.62 4.96 12.86
N SER A 68 -5.00 3.86 13.27
CA SER A 68 -3.83 3.81 14.16
C SER A 68 -3.05 2.52 13.91
N LEU A 69 -1.74 2.55 14.20
CA LEU A 69 -0.81 1.43 14.00
C LEU A 69 -0.97 0.36 15.08
N THR A 70 -2.06 -0.40 15.00
CA THR A 70 -2.28 -1.61 15.81
C THR A 70 -2.22 -2.85 14.92
N GLU A 71 -1.85 -4.00 15.49
CA GLU A 71 -1.80 -5.25 14.73
C GLU A 71 -3.15 -5.55 14.07
N ASP A 72 -4.25 -5.39 14.81
CA ASP A 72 -5.61 -5.61 14.31
C ASP A 72 -5.95 -4.70 13.13
N ASN A 73 -5.68 -3.39 13.23
CA ASN A 73 -5.98 -2.44 12.16
C ASN A 73 -5.16 -2.76 10.90
N ILE A 74 -3.87 -3.06 11.08
CA ILE A 74 -2.96 -3.40 9.99
C ILE A 74 -3.40 -4.70 9.32
N ARG A 75 -3.71 -5.73 10.09
CA ARG A 75 -4.18 -7.02 9.58
C ARG A 75 -5.48 -6.88 8.81
N MET A 76 -6.50 -6.26 9.40
CA MET A 76 -7.79 -6.05 8.74
C MET A 76 -7.63 -5.26 7.44
N ALA A 77 -6.78 -4.23 7.43
CA ALA A 77 -6.50 -3.48 6.21
C ALA A 77 -5.85 -4.38 5.15
N ILE A 78 -4.76 -5.08 5.47
CA ILE A 78 -4.03 -5.95 4.53
C ILE A 78 -4.92 -7.05 3.96
N GLU A 79 -5.81 -7.63 4.76
CA GLU A 79 -6.73 -8.68 4.29
C GLU A 79 -7.56 -8.22 3.09
N THR A 80 -8.02 -6.96 3.06
CA THR A 80 -8.76 -6.39 1.90
C THR A 80 -7.93 -6.37 0.62
N TYR A 81 -6.60 -6.19 0.71
CA TYR A 81 -5.70 -6.16 -0.45
C TYR A 81 -5.44 -7.57 -1.01
N THR A 82 -5.78 -8.61 -0.24
CA THR A 82 -5.61 -10.01 -0.63
C THR A 82 -6.84 -10.62 -1.33
N GLU A 83 -7.97 -9.92 -1.28
CA GLU A 83 -9.19 -10.25 -2.01
C GLU A 83 -8.95 -10.29 -3.53
N ASN A 84 -9.88 -10.92 -4.27
CA ASN A 84 -9.83 -11.00 -5.73
C ASN A 84 -8.46 -11.46 -6.27
N ASN A 85 -7.93 -12.52 -5.65
CA ASN A 85 -6.61 -13.08 -5.97
C ASN A 85 -5.45 -12.07 -5.76
N ALA A 86 -5.52 -11.29 -4.68
CA ALA A 86 -4.54 -10.26 -4.32
C ALA A 86 -4.31 -9.23 -5.43
N TYR A 87 -5.39 -8.82 -6.11
CA TYR A 87 -5.34 -7.89 -7.23
C TYR A 87 -4.61 -6.58 -6.84
N TRP A 88 -5.02 -5.96 -5.73
CA TRP A 88 -4.45 -4.69 -5.27
C TRP A 88 -2.99 -4.81 -4.86
N LEU A 89 -2.58 -5.90 -4.19
CA LEU A 89 -1.17 -6.14 -3.88
C LEU A 89 -0.31 -6.25 -5.14
N LYS A 90 -0.79 -6.98 -6.16
CA LYS A 90 -0.05 -7.11 -7.43
C LYS A 90 0.04 -5.79 -8.17
N LEU A 91 -1.05 -5.03 -8.20
CA LEU A 91 -1.06 -3.70 -8.81
C LEU A 91 -0.06 -2.78 -8.11
N TYR A 92 -0.04 -2.76 -6.78
CA TYR A 92 0.88 -1.92 -6.01
C TYR A 92 2.33 -2.33 -6.20
N TYR A 93 2.61 -3.64 -6.23
CA TYR A 93 3.94 -4.15 -6.53
C TYR A 93 4.43 -3.65 -7.88
N VAL A 94 3.59 -3.77 -8.92
CA VAL A 94 3.93 -3.31 -10.26
C VAL A 94 4.11 -1.79 -10.31
N ALA A 95 3.25 -1.03 -9.64
CA ALA A 95 3.35 0.43 -9.57
C ALA A 95 4.62 0.89 -8.82
N GLY A 96 5.04 0.16 -7.77
CA GLY A 96 6.24 0.47 -6.99
C GLY A 96 7.56 0.15 -7.69
N LEU A 97 7.56 -0.61 -8.79
CA LEU A 97 8.77 -0.90 -9.57
C LEU A 97 9.25 0.30 -10.42
N GLY A 98 8.45 1.37 -10.51
CA GLY A 98 8.80 2.64 -11.18
C GLY A 98 8.00 2.92 -12.44
N GLU A 99 8.16 4.14 -12.95
CA GLU A 99 7.51 4.59 -14.19
C GLU A 99 7.95 3.73 -15.39
N GLY A 100 6.99 3.32 -16.23
CA GLY A 100 7.24 2.59 -17.47
C GLY A 100 7.18 1.07 -17.40
N ILE A 101 6.94 0.46 -16.24
CA ILE A 101 6.69 -1.00 -16.13
C ILE A 101 5.39 -1.39 -16.84
N PHE A 102 4.37 -0.55 -16.69
CA PHE A 102 3.21 -0.54 -17.58
C PHE A 102 3.48 0.51 -18.66
N PRO A 103 3.78 0.11 -19.91
CA PRO A 103 3.91 1.06 -21.00
C PRO A 103 2.62 1.86 -21.11
N ILE A 104 2.75 3.18 -21.29
CA ILE A 104 1.58 4.07 -21.34
C ILE A 104 0.62 3.63 -22.44
N GLU A 105 1.12 3.07 -23.55
CA GLU A 105 0.32 2.56 -24.65
C GLU A 105 -0.54 1.35 -24.24
N GLN A 106 -0.06 0.52 -23.31
CA GLN A 106 -0.85 -0.60 -22.79
C GLN A 106 -1.92 -0.12 -21.82
N LEU A 107 -1.61 0.89 -21.00
CA LEU A 107 -2.62 1.52 -20.13
C LEU A 107 -3.72 2.19 -20.96
N ASP A 108 -3.34 2.99 -21.96
CA ASP A 108 -4.26 3.65 -22.88
C ASP A 108 -5.16 2.64 -23.60
N LYS A 109 -4.57 1.51 -24.04
CA LYS A 109 -5.33 0.43 -24.68
C LYS A 109 -6.35 -0.18 -23.72
N ILE A 110 -5.97 -0.50 -22.48
CA ILE A 110 -6.88 -1.07 -21.48
C ILE A 110 -8.03 -0.09 -21.19
N ILE A 111 -7.72 1.21 -21.08
CA ILE A 111 -8.73 2.25 -20.87
C ILE A 111 -9.69 2.32 -22.06
N GLN A 112 -9.18 2.36 -23.28
CA GLN A 112 -10.02 2.42 -24.49
C GLN A 112 -10.93 1.20 -24.60
N GLU A 113 -10.39 -0.01 -24.40
CA GLU A 113 -11.18 -1.24 -24.42
C GLU A 113 -12.26 -1.25 -23.33
N SER A 114 -12.03 -0.61 -22.18
CA SER A 114 -13.04 -0.49 -21.11
C SER A 114 -14.16 0.49 -21.44
N LEU A 115 -13.85 1.60 -22.12
CA LEU A 115 -14.83 2.60 -22.53
C LEU A 115 -15.73 2.11 -23.67
N ASP A 116 -15.23 1.21 -24.51
CA ASP A 116 -15.99 0.62 -25.62
C ASP A 116 -16.97 -0.49 -25.15
N LEU A 117 -16.93 -0.86 -23.87
CA LEU A 117 -17.81 -1.87 -23.25
C LEU A 117 -19.03 -1.27 -22.53
N ASP A 118 -19.08 0.06 -22.35
CA ASP A 118 -20.20 0.82 -21.75
C ASP A 118 -21.14 1.40 -22.82
#